data_AF-Q2SDK3-F1
#
_entry.id   AF-Q2SDK3-F1
#
_cell.length_a   1.000
_cell.length_b   1.000
_cell.length_c   1.000
_cell.angle_alpha   90.00
_cell.angle_beta   90.00
_cell.angle_gamma   90.00
#
_symmetry.space_group_name_H-M   'P 1'
#
loop_
_entity.id
_entity.type
_entity.pdbx_description
1 polymer ?
#
loop_
_entity_poly.entity_id
_entity_poly.type
_entity_poly.pdbx_seq_one_letter_code
_entity_poly.pdbx_strand_id
1 'polypeptide(L)'
;MNKFLITLLLAFTLSACDNDLYNELFRNPYMVDVAEGVKLDQEWKKFSPKSPLEIINQRQWVTIGFEGAEKWDFIKDGMESIGLVDQDDNPIKIDVKIITLDGREFRLAESSISSFIAFGIYSTKLPKDTEVSTIYIRSSRAIADANIGWLCTTGK
;
A
#
# COMPACT_ATOMS: atom_id res chain seq x y z
N MET A 1 -1.47 -53.12 -13.22
CA MET A 1 -1.86 -51.71 -13.47
C MET A 1 -2.11 -51.05 -12.12
N ASN A 2 -1.19 -50.25 -11.57
CA ASN A 2 -1.46 -49.36 -10.41
C ASN A 2 -0.28 -48.44 -10.02
N LYS A 3 0.94 -48.66 -10.54
CA LYS A 3 2.11 -47.80 -10.23
C LYS A 3 2.21 -46.53 -11.08
N PHE A 4 1.61 -46.52 -12.27
CA PHE A 4 1.66 -45.37 -13.18
C PHE A 4 0.74 -44.22 -12.74
N LEU A 5 -0.40 -44.52 -12.10
CA LEU A 5 -1.36 -43.51 -11.65
C LEU A 5 -0.83 -42.68 -10.46
N ILE A 6 -0.05 -43.31 -9.56
CA ILE A 6 0.47 -42.67 -8.35
C ILE A 6 1.62 -41.70 -8.68
N THR A 7 2.42 -42.02 -9.71
CA THR A 7 3.54 -41.16 -10.13
C THR A 7 3.05 -39.90 -10.84
N LEU A 8 1.93 -39.97 -11.56
CA LEU A 8 1.33 -38.83 -12.23
C LEU A 8 0.74 -37.81 -11.23
N LEU A 9 0.14 -38.28 -10.12
CA LEU A 9 -0.40 -37.40 -9.08
C LEU A 9 0.67 -36.57 -8.35
N LEU A 10 1.86 -37.14 -8.11
CA LEU A 10 2.96 -36.47 -7.41
C LEU A 10 3.61 -35.34 -8.24
N ALA A 11 3.62 -35.44 -9.57
CA ALA A 11 4.16 -34.40 -10.45
C ALA A 11 3.26 -33.15 -10.52
N PHE A 12 1.94 -33.31 -10.41
CA PHE A 12 0.98 -32.20 -10.39
C PHE A 12 0.91 -31.48 -9.04
N THR A 13 1.20 -32.15 -7.93
CA THR A 13 1.23 -31.50 -6.60
C THR A 13 2.48 -30.64 -6.38
N LEU A 14 3.60 -30.99 -7.03
CA LEU A 14 4.86 -30.24 -6.89
C LEU A 14 4.93 -29.00 -7.78
N SER A 15 4.24 -28.99 -8.92
CA SER A 15 4.25 -27.84 -9.86
C SER A 15 3.23 -26.75 -9.51
N ALA A 16 2.23 -27.05 -8.68
CA ALA A 16 1.22 -26.07 -8.25
C ALA A 16 1.60 -25.27 -6.99
N CYS A 17 2.51 -25.78 -6.14
CA CYS A 17 2.92 -25.09 -4.91
C CYS A 17 4.04 -24.05 -5.09
N ASP A 18 4.85 -24.15 -6.17
CA ASP A 18 6.00 -23.26 -6.39
C ASP A 18 5.70 -22.07 -7.32
N ASN A 19 4.58 -22.11 -8.03
CA ASN A 19 4.29 -21.12 -9.07
C ASN A 19 4.04 -19.72 -8.48
N ASP A 20 3.41 -19.64 -7.30
CA ASP A 20 3.13 -18.38 -6.64
C ASP A 20 4.41 -17.70 -6.13
N LEU A 21 5.32 -18.46 -5.50
CA LEU A 21 6.59 -17.93 -5.02
C LEU A 21 7.52 -17.55 -6.18
N TYR A 22 7.54 -18.35 -7.24
CA TYR A 22 8.29 -18.04 -8.46
C TYR A 22 7.75 -16.76 -9.12
N ASN A 23 6.44 -16.68 -9.37
CA ASN A 23 5.82 -15.48 -9.94
C ASN A 23 6.04 -14.23 -9.07
N GLU A 24 6.08 -14.36 -7.75
CA GLU A 24 6.39 -13.25 -6.83
C GLU A 24 7.82 -12.74 -6.93
N LEU A 25 8.81 -13.62 -7.12
CA LEU A 25 10.22 -13.22 -7.25
C LEU A 25 10.51 -12.50 -8.58
N PHE A 26 9.71 -12.77 -9.61
CA PHE A 26 9.90 -12.21 -10.96
C PHE A 26 8.88 -11.16 -11.38
N ARG A 27 7.85 -10.88 -10.57
CA ARG A 27 6.94 -9.73 -10.82
C ARG A 27 7.67 -8.43 -10.52
N ASN A 28 7.61 -7.48 -11.44
CA ASN A 28 8.25 -6.19 -11.20
C ASN A 28 7.45 -5.39 -10.16
N PRO A 29 8.11 -4.74 -9.19
CA PRO A 29 7.44 -3.72 -8.40
C PRO A 29 6.94 -2.62 -9.34
N TYR A 30 5.83 -2.00 -8.99
CA TYR A 30 5.31 -0.87 -9.76
C TYR A 30 4.71 0.19 -8.84
N MET A 31 4.67 1.40 -9.37
CA MET A 31 4.09 2.57 -8.73
C MET A 31 3.11 3.23 -9.69
N VAL A 32 1.99 3.70 -9.16
CA VAL A 32 0.96 4.44 -9.92
C VAL A 32 0.67 5.74 -9.21
N ASP A 33 0.77 6.85 -9.95
CA ASP A 33 0.32 8.15 -9.47
C ASP A 33 -1.21 8.20 -9.51
N VAL A 34 -1.82 8.48 -8.37
CA VAL A 34 -3.28 8.50 -8.19
C VAL A 34 -3.81 9.93 -8.27
N ALA A 35 -3.15 10.87 -7.61
CA ALA A 35 -3.51 12.28 -7.63
C ALA A 35 -2.29 13.16 -7.31
N GLU A 36 -2.28 14.39 -7.81
CA GLU A 36 -1.18 15.35 -7.68
C GLU A 36 -1.71 16.70 -7.18
N GLY A 37 -0.94 17.36 -6.32
CA GLY A 37 -1.25 18.71 -5.86
C GLY A 37 -2.57 18.85 -5.09
N VAL A 38 -3.00 17.79 -4.39
CA VAL A 38 -4.31 17.80 -3.72
C VAL A 38 -4.23 18.39 -2.33
N LYS A 39 -5.25 19.18 -1.97
CA LYS A 39 -5.43 19.62 -0.58
C LYS A 39 -6.01 18.47 0.23
N LEU A 40 -5.49 18.19 1.41
CA LEU A 40 -6.10 17.33 2.43
C LEU A 40 -6.58 18.18 3.60
N ASP A 41 -7.61 17.71 4.30
CA ASP A 41 -8.17 18.34 5.50
C ASP A 41 -9.01 17.30 6.26
N GLN A 42 -9.82 17.76 7.21
CA GLN A 42 -10.59 16.89 8.12
C GLN A 42 -11.70 16.11 7.42
N GLU A 43 -12.06 16.47 6.18
CA GLU A 43 -13.06 15.76 5.40
C GLU A 43 -12.45 14.58 4.64
N TRP A 44 -13.21 13.50 4.51
CA TRP A 44 -12.80 12.35 3.71
C TRP A 44 -12.81 12.72 2.23
N LYS A 45 -11.62 12.77 1.64
CA LYS A 45 -11.46 12.99 0.20
C LYS A 45 -11.37 11.66 -0.52
N LYS A 46 -12.10 11.56 -1.63
CA LYS A 46 -12.17 10.37 -2.47
C LYS A 46 -11.23 10.53 -3.66
N PHE A 47 -10.40 9.52 -3.88
CA PHE A 47 -9.52 9.42 -5.05
C PHE A 47 -9.84 8.13 -5.80
N SER A 48 -10.19 8.28 -7.08
CA SER A 48 -10.46 7.16 -7.98
C SER A 48 -9.29 7.05 -8.96
N PRO A 49 -8.47 5.99 -8.87
CA PRO A 49 -7.43 5.71 -9.86
C PRO A 49 -8.02 5.60 -11.28
N LYS A 50 -7.23 5.97 -12.31
CA LYS A 50 -7.67 5.87 -13.73
C LYS A 50 -8.03 4.44 -14.14
N SER A 51 -7.36 3.47 -13.54
CA SER A 51 -7.64 2.04 -13.66
C SER A 51 -7.52 1.42 -12.27
N PRO A 52 -8.31 0.38 -11.94
CA PRO A 52 -8.20 -0.28 -10.64
C PRO A 52 -6.77 -0.71 -10.34
N LEU A 53 -6.36 -0.61 -9.08
CA LEU A 53 -4.99 -0.90 -8.66
C LEU A 53 -4.89 -2.36 -8.25
N GLU A 54 -4.15 -3.15 -9.01
CA GLU A 54 -4.06 -4.58 -8.77
C GLU A 54 -3.27 -4.93 -7.49
N ILE A 55 -3.71 -5.95 -6.75
CA ILE A 55 -3.00 -6.45 -5.57
C ILE A 55 -2.22 -7.71 -5.98
N ILE A 56 -1.17 -7.50 -6.77
CA ILE A 56 -0.39 -8.59 -7.38
C ILE A 56 0.84 -9.03 -6.59
N ASN A 57 1.38 -8.18 -5.72
CA ASN A 57 2.56 -8.50 -4.92
C ASN A 57 2.21 -8.69 -3.43
N GLN A 58 3.20 -8.85 -2.56
CA GLN A 58 2.95 -9.10 -1.13
C GLN A 58 2.74 -7.84 -0.30
N ARG A 59 3.35 -6.72 -0.72
CA ARG A 59 3.30 -5.46 0.04
C ARG A 59 2.71 -4.38 -0.84
N GLN A 60 1.75 -3.66 -0.26
CA GLN A 60 1.03 -2.57 -0.89
C GLN A 60 1.01 -1.40 0.06
N TRP A 61 1.19 -0.21 -0.49
CA TRP A 61 1.03 1.02 0.23
C TRP A 61 0.31 2.07 -0.60
N VAL A 62 -0.52 2.85 0.05
CA VAL A 62 -0.85 4.20 -0.40
C VAL A 62 0.30 5.10 0.04
N THR A 63 0.91 5.83 -0.89
CA THR A 63 2.00 6.76 -0.60
C THR A 63 1.49 8.19 -0.64
N ILE A 64 1.96 9.02 0.27
CA ILE A 64 1.66 10.45 0.30
C ILE A 64 2.98 11.22 0.38
N GLY A 65 3.29 11.95 -0.69
CA GLY A 65 4.38 12.92 -0.74
C GLY A 65 3.84 14.34 -0.61
N PHE A 66 4.64 15.27 -0.10
CA PHE A 66 4.26 16.66 0.10
C PHE A 66 5.28 17.58 -0.54
N GLU A 67 4.84 18.47 -1.43
CA GLU A 67 5.69 19.49 -2.04
C GLU A 67 5.70 20.77 -1.20
N GLY A 68 6.13 20.68 0.06
CA GLY A 68 6.45 21.85 0.89
C GLY A 68 5.94 21.86 2.34
N ALA A 69 6.77 22.44 3.21
CA ALA A 69 6.47 23.00 4.54
C ALA A 69 6.18 22.07 5.74
N GLU A 70 6.29 20.76 5.62
CA GLU A 70 6.17 19.85 6.78
C GLU A 70 7.56 19.34 7.19
N LYS A 71 7.84 19.42 8.49
CA LYS A 71 9.06 18.90 9.09
C LYS A 71 8.87 17.39 9.24
N TRP A 72 9.91 16.65 8.86
CA TRP A 72 9.90 15.20 8.94
C TRP A 72 10.75 14.77 10.13
N ASP A 73 10.16 13.98 11.03
CA ASP A 73 10.95 13.18 11.96
C ASP A 73 10.92 11.73 11.47
N PHE A 74 11.92 11.36 10.68
CA PHE A 74 12.07 9.98 10.22
C PHE A 74 12.55 9.11 11.37
N ILE A 75 12.17 7.82 11.36
CA ILE A 75 12.78 6.80 12.21
C ILE A 75 14.28 6.78 11.94
N LYS A 76 15.05 7.44 12.79
CA LYS A 76 16.51 7.39 12.79
C LYS A 76 16.93 6.47 13.93
N ASP A 77 17.61 5.38 13.57
CA ASP A 77 18.33 4.52 14.52
C ASP A 77 17.46 3.92 15.66
N GLY A 78 16.24 3.47 15.36
CA GLY A 78 15.42 2.68 16.29
C GLY A 78 14.65 3.49 17.35
N MET A 79 14.59 4.82 17.22
CA MET A 79 13.62 5.64 17.98
C MET A 79 12.26 5.67 17.29
N GLU A 80 11.17 5.72 18.07
CA GLU A 80 9.81 5.90 17.54
C GLU A 80 9.73 7.22 16.76
N SER A 81 9.35 7.15 15.48
CA SER A 81 9.01 8.34 14.70
C SER A 81 7.72 8.95 15.26
N ILE A 82 7.71 10.27 15.43
CA ILE A 82 6.50 11.04 15.75
C ILE A 82 5.61 11.27 14.50
N GLY A 83 6.03 10.78 13.34
CA GLY A 83 5.30 10.85 12.07
C GLY A 83 5.41 12.22 11.41
N LEU A 84 4.34 12.60 10.70
CA LEU A 84 4.22 13.94 10.13
C LEU A 84 4.00 14.96 11.25
N VAL A 85 4.79 16.04 11.28
CA VAL A 85 4.59 17.15 12.21
C VAL A 85 4.47 18.48 11.49
N ASP A 86 3.74 19.41 12.11
CA ASP A 86 3.71 20.78 11.65
C ASP A 86 4.99 21.56 12.04
N GLN A 87 5.03 22.85 11.72
CA GLN A 87 6.18 23.71 11.99
C GLN A 87 6.46 23.92 13.48
N ASP A 88 5.46 23.66 14.33
CA ASP A 88 5.52 23.76 15.78
C ASP A 88 5.74 22.39 16.44
N ASP A 89 6.17 21.39 15.65
CA ASP A 89 6.41 20.00 16.06
C ASP A 89 5.15 19.29 16.63
N ASN A 90 3.94 19.75 16.28
CA ASN A 90 2.71 19.03 16.65
C ASN A 90 2.41 17.90 15.66
N PRO A 91 2.03 16.69 16.12
CA PRO A 91 1.66 15.59 15.25
C PRO A 91 0.46 15.89 14.35
N ILE A 92 0.61 15.61 13.07
CA ILE A 92 -0.44 15.60 12.06
C ILE A 92 -0.85 14.16 11.83
N LYS A 93 -2.13 13.84 12.09
CA LYS A 93 -2.69 12.50 11.87
C LYS A 93 -3.31 12.41 10.49
N ILE A 94 -2.94 11.37 9.75
CA ILE A 94 -3.55 11.05 8.47
C ILE A 94 -4.25 9.69 8.62
N ASP A 95 -5.52 9.66 8.23
CA ASP A 95 -6.27 8.41 8.13
C ASP A 95 -6.41 8.03 6.66
N VAL A 96 -6.08 6.78 6.35
CA VAL A 96 -6.23 6.23 5.00
C VAL A 96 -7.10 4.97 5.05
N LYS A 97 -8.02 4.88 4.10
CA LYS A 97 -8.75 3.65 3.82
C LYS A 97 -8.91 3.43 2.34
N ILE A 98 -9.06 2.17 1.95
CA ILE A 98 -9.27 1.77 0.56
C ILE A 98 -10.53 0.93 0.43
N ILE A 99 -11.15 1.00 -0.74
CA ILE A 99 -12.29 0.16 -1.13
C ILE A 99 -11.85 -0.68 -2.32
N THR A 100 -11.98 -2.01 -2.20
CA THR A 100 -11.76 -2.94 -3.31
C THR A 100 -12.94 -2.97 -4.26
N LEU A 101 -12.77 -3.49 -5.48
CA LEU A 101 -13.85 -3.59 -6.47
C LEU A 101 -15.08 -4.35 -5.98
N ASP A 102 -14.88 -5.34 -5.12
CA ASP A 102 -15.96 -6.12 -4.49
C ASP A 102 -16.61 -5.42 -3.28
N GLY A 103 -16.21 -4.17 -2.99
CA GLY A 103 -16.82 -3.33 -1.96
C GLY A 103 -16.27 -3.52 -0.55
N ARG A 104 -15.21 -4.32 -0.35
CA ARG A 104 -14.58 -4.44 0.98
C ARG A 104 -13.78 -3.19 1.32
N GLU A 105 -13.89 -2.77 2.58
CA GLU A 105 -13.16 -1.63 3.14
C GLU A 105 -11.97 -2.10 3.96
N PHE A 106 -10.81 -1.49 3.75
CA PHE A 106 -9.61 -1.72 4.55
C PHE A 106 -9.06 -0.39 5.05
N ARG A 107 -8.81 -0.31 6.36
CA ARG A 107 -8.05 0.80 6.96
C ARG A 107 -6.56 0.48 6.90
N LEU A 108 -5.79 1.47 6.49
CA LEU A 108 -4.35 1.36 6.37
C LEU A 108 -3.70 2.08 7.55
N ALA A 109 -2.61 1.51 8.04
CA ALA A 109 -1.82 2.06 9.12
C ALA A 109 -0.54 2.68 8.57
N GLU A 110 -0.09 3.74 9.23
CA GLU A 110 1.11 4.46 8.85
C GLU A 110 2.37 3.58 8.95
N SER A 111 3.14 3.60 7.89
CA SER A 111 4.52 3.11 7.81
C SER A 111 5.36 4.23 7.21
N SER A 112 6.29 4.80 7.96
CA SER A 112 7.14 5.87 7.44
C SER A 112 8.22 5.28 6.53
N ILE A 113 8.37 5.81 5.31
CA ILE A 113 9.44 5.46 4.37
C ILE A 113 10.18 6.75 3.96
N SER A 114 11.47 6.68 3.70
CA SER A 114 12.41 7.81 3.62
C SER A 114 11.97 9.12 2.96
N SER A 115 11.12 9.09 1.92
CA SER A 115 10.76 10.27 1.12
C SER A 115 9.25 10.48 0.95
N PHE A 116 8.44 9.66 1.62
CA PHE A 116 6.98 9.72 1.60
C PHE A 116 6.40 8.95 2.79
N ILE A 117 5.20 9.32 3.23
CA ILE A 117 4.49 8.50 4.20
C ILE A 117 3.77 7.39 3.44
N ALA A 118 4.01 6.15 3.84
CA ALA A 118 3.35 4.99 3.26
C ALA A 118 2.27 4.50 4.22
N PHE A 119 1.15 4.02 3.70
CA PHE A 119 0.06 3.47 4.49
C PHE A 119 -0.23 2.08 3.97
N GLY A 120 -0.01 1.06 4.80
CA GLY A 120 -0.18 -0.33 4.43
C GLY A 120 -0.94 -1.11 5.51
N ILE A 121 -1.16 -2.40 5.28
CA ILE A 121 -1.72 -3.28 6.31
C ILE A 121 -0.58 -4.05 6.97
N TYR A 122 -0.37 -3.87 8.28
CA TYR A 122 0.72 -4.50 9.02
C TYR A 122 0.49 -5.99 9.30
N SER A 123 -0.76 -6.41 9.55
CA SER A 123 -1.05 -7.75 10.09
C SER A 123 -1.75 -8.70 9.11
N THR A 124 -2.45 -8.15 8.12
CA THR A 124 -3.26 -8.90 7.15
C THR A 124 -2.84 -8.50 5.75
N LYS A 125 -2.32 -9.45 4.96
CA LYS A 125 -2.09 -9.19 3.54
C LYS A 125 -3.41 -8.77 2.90
N LEU A 126 -3.37 -7.76 2.04
CA LEU A 126 -4.53 -7.49 1.20
C LEU A 126 -4.83 -8.75 0.38
N PRO A 127 -6.12 -9.02 0.07
CA PRO A 127 -6.49 -10.20 -0.68
C PRO A 127 -5.78 -10.15 -2.03
N LYS A 128 -4.94 -11.14 -2.32
CA LYS A 128 -4.38 -11.29 -3.66
C LYS A 128 -5.51 -11.49 -4.67
N ASP A 129 -5.28 -11.06 -5.91
CA ASP A 129 -6.26 -11.15 -7.01
C ASP A 129 -7.53 -10.32 -6.79
N THR A 130 -7.44 -9.27 -5.97
CA THR A 130 -8.44 -8.19 -5.94
C THR A 130 -7.79 -6.88 -6.41
N GLU A 131 -8.63 -5.89 -6.66
CA GLU A 131 -8.20 -4.59 -7.14
C GLU A 131 -8.80 -3.50 -6.27
N VAL A 132 -8.03 -2.45 -6.02
CA VAL A 132 -8.50 -1.25 -5.31
C VAL A 132 -9.17 -0.32 -6.30
N SER A 133 -10.43 0.01 -6.02
CA SER A 133 -11.24 0.90 -6.85
C SER A 133 -11.21 2.35 -6.36
N THR A 134 -10.97 2.56 -5.07
CA THR A 134 -11.03 3.89 -4.46
C THR A 134 -10.11 3.97 -3.25
N ILE A 135 -9.44 5.11 -3.12
CA ILE A 135 -8.66 5.50 -1.94
C ILE A 135 -9.39 6.68 -1.27
N TYR A 136 -9.52 6.63 0.05
CA TYR A 136 -10.01 7.73 0.86
C TYR A 136 -8.94 8.19 1.83
N ILE A 137 -8.75 9.50 1.92
CA ILE A 137 -7.75 10.12 2.79
C ILE A 137 -8.38 11.31 3.50
N ARG A 138 -8.06 11.48 4.78
CA ARG A 138 -8.28 12.72 5.52
C ARG A 138 -7.08 13.01 6.42
N SER A 139 -6.91 14.27 6.79
CA SER A 139 -5.88 14.73 7.72
C SER A 139 -6.50 15.52 8.86
N SER A 140 -5.90 15.45 10.05
CA SER A 140 -6.33 16.24 11.20
C SER A 140 -6.17 17.75 10.98
N ARG A 141 -5.34 18.16 10.02
CA ARG A 141 -5.07 19.55 9.66
C ARG A 141 -5.09 19.73 8.14
N ALA A 142 -5.20 20.97 7.69
CA ALA A 142 -5.12 21.28 6.27
C ALA A 142 -3.68 21.10 5.78
N ILE A 143 -3.51 20.28 4.75
CA ILE A 143 -2.24 20.06 4.05
C ILE A 143 -2.46 20.44 2.59
N ALA A 144 -1.56 21.24 2.02
CA ALA A 144 -1.58 21.59 0.61
C ALA A 144 -0.61 20.69 -0.17
N ASP A 145 -0.79 20.64 -1.49
CA ASP A 145 0.18 20.06 -2.43
C ASP A 145 0.60 18.62 -2.10
N ALA A 146 -0.37 17.79 -1.70
CA ALA A 146 -0.16 16.37 -1.45
C ALA A 146 -0.22 15.58 -2.77
N ASN A 147 0.74 14.69 -2.96
CA ASN A 147 0.84 13.76 -4.08
C ASN A 147 0.53 12.35 -3.59
N ILE A 148 -0.51 11.74 -4.15
CA ILE A 148 -1.03 10.44 -3.75
C ILE A 148 -0.58 9.39 -4.76
N GLY A 149 0.05 8.33 -4.27
CA GLY A 149 0.49 7.20 -5.09
C GLY A 149 0.05 5.85 -4.54
N TRP A 150 0.21 4.83 -5.37
CA TRP A 150 0.08 3.43 -5.01
C TRP A 150 1.38 2.71 -5.30
N LEU A 151 1.96 2.09 -4.29
CA LEU A 151 3.20 1.34 -4.40
C LEU A 151 2.92 -0.14 -4.13
N CYS A 152 3.26 -1.00 -5.08
CA CYS A 152 3.10 -2.44 -4.97
C CYS A 152 4.46 -3.11 -5.20
N THR A 153 5.02 -3.74 -4.16
CA THR A 153 6.39 -4.29 -4.20
C THR A 153 6.43 -5.76 -3.88
N THR A 154 7.40 -6.44 -4.47
CA THR A 154 7.76 -7.82 -4.14
C THR A 154 8.33 -7.91 -2.73
N GLY A 155 8.08 -9.02 -2.05
CA GLY A 155 8.57 -9.22 -0.69
C GLY A 155 10.05 -9.63 -0.67
N LYS A 156 10.88 -8.85 0.01
CA LYS A 156 12.02 -9.33 0.80
C LYS A 156 11.93 -8.76 2.21
#